data_AF-A0A2M8XYI9-F1
#
_entry.id   AF-A0A2M8XYI9-F1
#
_cell.length_a   1.000
_cell.length_b   1.000
_cell.length_c   1.000
_cell.angle_alpha   90.00
_cell.angle_beta   90.00
_cell.angle_gamma   90.00
#
_symmetry.space_group_name_H-M   'P 1'
#
loop_
_entity.id
_entity.type
_entity.pdbx_description
1 polymer ?
#
loop_
_entity_poly.entity_id
_entity_poly.type
_entity_poly.pdbx_seq_one_letter_code
_entity_poly.pdbx_strand_id
1 'polypeptide(L)'
;MKIKLNSRIGLLFLMIISLSLVSSYYNFSIKNDTESILKANYNTLEYARNMLLSLDENNSNKEKAIAQFEANLTKQMGNITEVGEDKATYTLQNNFASLKKNWNDETLKSQIRHDIFEILKLNTVAIKKKSDIVKHTAETANFWIAILGAFSFLIAFNLLLTLPNSSSNSKKAYRKD
;
A
#
# COMPACT_ATOMS: atom_id res chain seq x y z
N MET A 1 42.72 22.07 16.96
CA MET A 1 42.41 20.65 16.68
C MET A 1 40.97 20.25 17.05
N LYS A 2 40.34 20.81 18.10
CA LYS A 2 38.96 20.47 18.54
C LYS A 2 37.83 20.80 17.53
N ILE A 3 37.94 21.91 16.79
CA ILE A 3 36.92 22.34 15.81
C ILE A 3 36.74 21.33 14.65
N LYS A 4 37.83 20.69 14.18
CA LYS A 4 37.80 19.69 13.11
C LYS A 4 37.13 18.36 13.52
N LEU A 5 37.09 18.03 14.80
CA LEU A 5 36.44 16.80 15.29
C LEU A 5 34.93 17.03 15.48
N ASN A 6 34.55 18.13 16.14
CA ASN A 6 33.14 18.49 16.35
C ASN A 6 32.37 18.68 15.02
N SER A 7 32.99 19.26 13.99
CA SER A 7 32.36 19.43 12.68
C SER A 7 32.03 18.08 12.00
N ARG A 8 32.90 17.07 12.16
CA ARG A 8 32.70 15.75 11.56
C ARG A 8 31.65 14.91 12.30
N ILE A 9 31.55 15.06 13.62
CA ILE A 9 30.49 14.47 14.43
C ILE A 9 29.13 15.11 14.10
N GLY A 10 29.08 16.44 13.95
CA GLY A 10 27.87 17.15 13.55
C GLY A 10 27.38 16.74 12.15
N LEU A 11 28.30 16.50 11.21
CA LEU A 11 27.95 15.97 9.88
C LEU A 11 27.32 14.58 9.97
N LEU A 12 27.89 13.66 10.75
CA LEU A 12 27.31 12.33 10.96
C LEU A 12 25.90 12.41 11.55
N PHE A 13 25.68 13.27 12.54
CA PHE A 13 24.37 13.46 13.15
C PHE A 13 23.34 13.97 12.14
N LEU A 14 23.73 14.93 11.29
CA LEU A 14 22.88 15.43 10.22
C LEU A 14 22.55 14.34 9.19
N MET A 15 23.52 13.49 8.83
CA MET A 15 23.28 12.34 7.96
C MET A 15 22.29 11.34 8.56
N ILE A 16 22.41 11.01 9.86
CA ILE A 16 21.47 10.11 10.54
C ILE A 16 20.04 10.68 10.49
N ILE A 17 19.88 11.98 10.74
CA ILE A 17 18.58 12.66 10.63
C ILE A 17 18.06 12.56 9.19
N SER A 18 18.88 12.86 8.19
CA SER A 18 18.48 12.75 6.77
C SER A 18 18.07 11.33 6.40
N LEU A 19 18.82 10.30 6.79
CA LEU A 19 18.46 8.90 6.56
C LEU A 19 17.11 8.56 7.22
N SER A 20 16.90 9.02 8.45
CA SER A 20 15.67 8.78 9.20
C SER A 20 14.46 9.42 8.52
N LEU A 21 14.59 10.68 8.09
CA LEU A 21 13.55 11.40 7.36
C LEU A 21 13.20 10.73 6.02
N VAL A 22 14.22 10.36 5.24
CA VAL A 22 14.02 9.67 3.95
C VAL A 22 13.35 8.32 4.15
N SER A 23 13.80 7.52 5.12
CA SER A 23 13.21 6.22 5.43
C SER A 23 11.75 6.36 5.89
N SER A 24 11.46 7.30 6.80
CA SER A 24 10.09 7.56 7.26
C SER A 24 9.17 8.01 6.14
N TYR A 25 9.65 8.87 5.23
CA TYR A 25 8.88 9.34 4.08
C TYR A 25 8.47 8.18 3.16
N TYR A 26 9.43 7.34 2.74
CA TYR A 26 9.12 6.21 1.87
C TYR A 26 8.22 5.17 2.55
N ASN A 27 8.46 4.86 3.83
CA ASN A 27 7.59 3.96 4.59
C ASN A 27 6.14 4.48 4.65
N PHE A 28 5.97 5.79 4.87
CA PHE A 28 4.63 6.39 4.89
C PHE A 28 3.94 6.31 3.52
N SER A 29 4.67 6.62 2.44
CA SER A 29 4.13 6.53 1.07
C SER A 29 3.70 5.10 0.73
N ILE A 30 4.59 4.12 0.96
CA ILE A 30 4.32 2.70 0.67
C ILE A 30 3.12 2.21 1.48
N LYS A 31 3.05 2.57 2.77
CA LYS A 31 1.92 2.21 3.63
C LYS A 31 0.60 2.76 3.09
N ASN A 32 0.57 4.06 2.79
CA ASN A 32 -0.64 4.73 2.32
C ASN A 32 -1.15 4.14 0.99
N ASP A 33 -0.24 3.90 0.04
CA ASP A 33 -0.60 3.30 -1.25
C ASP A 33 -1.09 1.86 -1.08
N THR A 34 -0.45 1.08 -0.21
CA THR A 34 -0.86 -0.30 0.11
C THR A 34 -2.24 -0.35 0.76
N GLU A 35 -2.52 0.53 1.75
CA GLU A 35 -3.82 0.60 2.41
C GLU A 35 -4.94 0.98 1.44
N SER A 36 -4.67 1.92 0.52
CA SER A 36 -5.63 2.30 -0.52
C SER A 36 -5.97 1.11 -1.43
N ILE A 37 -4.95 0.37 -1.89
CA ILE A 37 -5.11 -0.84 -2.72
C ILE A 37 -5.93 -1.91 -1.97
N LEU A 38 -5.58 -2.19 -0.71
CA LEU A 38 -6.26 -3.20 0.10
C LEU A 38 -7.72 -2.85 0.35
N LYS A 39 -8.01 -1.58 0.64
CA LYS A 39 -9.38 -1.11 0.88
C LYS A 39 -10.24 -1.24 -0.38
N ALA A 40 -9.73 -0.82 -1.53
CA ALA A 40 -10.45 -0.95 -2.80
C ALA A 40 -10.73 -2.41 -3.15
N ASN A 41 -9.74 -3.29 -2.98
CA ASN A 41 -9.88 -4.74 -3.19
C ASN A 41 -10.96 -5.34 -2.28
N TYR A 42 -10.87 -5.06 -0.98
CA TYR A 42 -11.82 -5.59 0.00
C TYR A 42 -13.26 -5.15 -0.32
N ASN A 43 -13.47 -3.87 -0.65
CA ASN A 43 -14.78 -3.34 -1.02
C ASN A 43 -15.39 -4.05 -2.23
N THR A 44 -14.67 -4.09 -3.36
CA THR A 44 -15.19 -4.70 -4.60
C THR A 44 -15.44 -6.20 -4.40
N LEU A 45 -14.55 -6.91 -3.70
CA LEU A 45 -14.73 -8.34 -3.41
C LEU A 45 -15.94 -8.60 -2.51
N GLU A 46 -16.13 -7.78 -1.46
CA GLU A 46 -17.26 -7.90 -0.56
C GLU A 46 -18.59 -7.66 -1.29
N TYR A 47 -18.67 -6.59 -2.09
CA TYR A 47 -19.90 -6.25 -2.82
C TYR A 47 -20.22 -7.32 -3.85
N ALA A 48 -19.23 -7.76 -4.63
CA ALA A 48 -19.38 -8.83 -5.60
C ALA A 48 -19.85 -10.14 -4.95
N ARG A 49 -19.20 -10.56 -3.85
CA ARG A 49 -19.60 -11.76 -3.11
C ARG A 49 -21.03 -11.68 -2.62
N ASN A 50 -21.42 -10.56 -2.01
CA ASN A 50 -22.77 -10.40 -1.47
C ASN A 50 -23.82 -10.37 -2.59
N MET A 51 -23.53 -9.72 -3.72
CA MET A 51 -24.40 -9.73 -4.90
C MET A 51 -24.60 -11.15 -5.45
N LEU A 52 -23.52 -11.93 -5.57
CA LEU A 52 -23.59 -13.33 -6.01
C LEU A 52 -24.43 -14.19 -5.04
N LEU A 53 -24.21 -14.07 -3.73
CA LEU A 53 -24.99 -14.79 -2.72
C LEU A 53 -26.48 -14.42 -2.79
N SER A 54 -26.81 -13.14 -2.98
CA SER A 54 -28.19 -12.71 -3.16
C SER A 54 -28.81 -13.26 -4.44
N LEU A 55 -28.03 -13.53 -5.49
CA LEU A 55 -28.52 -14.10 -6.74
C LEU A 55 -28.91 -15.59 -6.61
N ASP A 56 -28.25 -16.30 -5.69
CA ASP A 56 -28.44 -17.72 -5.43
C ASP A 56 -29.54 -18.01 -4.38
N GLU A 57 -30.11 -16.97 -3.77
CA GLU A 57 -31.23 -17.11 -2.81
C GLU A 57 -32.52 -17.62 -3.48
N ASN A 58 -33.23 -18.49 -2.76
CA ASN A 58 -34.49 -19.07 -3.21
C ASN A 58 -35.62 -18.03 -3.26
N ASN A 59 -36.64 -18.27 -4.09
CA ASN A 59 -37.78 -17.35 -4.28
C ASN A 59 -38.50 -16.96 -2.98
N SER A 60 -38.50 -17.82 -1.96
CA SER A 60 -39.11 -17.52 -0.66
C SER A 60 -38.47 -16.32 0.05
N ASN A 61 -37.22 -15.98 -0.29
CA ASN A 61 -36.47 -14.86 0.27
C ASN A 61 -36.23 -13.73 -0.76
N LYS A 62 -36.97 -13.74 -1.88
CA LYS A 62 -36.73 -12.84 -3.03
C LYS A 62 -36.61 -11.36 -2.65
N GLU A 63 -37.52 -10.82 -1.84
CA GLU A 63 -37.50 -9.40 -1.49
C GLU A 63 -36.24 -9.01 -0.71
N LYS A 64 -35.83 -9.87 0.23
CA LYS A 64 -34.60 -9.70 0.99
C LYS A 64 -33.37 -9.80 0.09
N ALA A 65 -33.35 -10.77 -0.83
CA ALA A 65 -32.28 -10.95 -1.79
C ALA A 65 -32.14 -9.73 -2.72
N ILE A 66 -33.26 -9.19 -3.21
CA ILE A 66 -33.27 -7.95 -4.01
C ILE A 66 -32.70 -6.79 -3.21
N ALA A 67 -33.17 -6.57 -1.98
CA ALA A 67 -32.69 -5.46 -1.15
C ALA A 67 -31.19 -5.57 -0.83
N GLN A 68 -30.70 -6.78 -0.54
CA GLN A 68 -29.27 -7.02 -0.32
C GLN A 68 -28.44 -6.78 -1.58
N PHE A 69 -28.91 -7.25 -2.73
CA PHE A 69 -28.25 -7.01 -4.00
C PHE A 69 -28.19 -5.50 -4.32
N GLU A 70 -29.30 -4.78 -4.19
CA GLU A 70 -29.37 -3.33 -4.45
C GLU A 70 -28.43 -2.53 -3.54
N ALA A 71 -28.37 -2.89 -2.26
CA ALA A 71 -27.47 -2.25 -1.32
C ALA A 71 -26.00 -2.41 -1.74
N ASN A 72 -25.59 -3.60 -2.17
CA ASN A 72 -24.21 -3.86 -2.62
C ASN A 72 -23.93 -3.25 -4.00
N LEU A 73 -24.90 -3.28 -4.93
CA LEU A 73 -24.78 -2.61 -6.22
C LEU A 73 -24.62 -1.09 -6.04
N THR A 74 -25.36 -0.48 -5.13
CA THR A 74 -25.23 0.95 -4.82
C THR A 74 -23.84 1.29 -4.29
N LYS A 75 -23.31 0.46 -3.39
CA LYS A 75 -21.93 0.61 -2.90
C LYS A 75 -20.91 0.44 -4.03
N GLN A 76 -21.11 -0.53 -4.92
CA GLN A 76 -20.26 -0.74 -6.10
C GLN A 76 -20.28 0.46 -7.04
N MET A 77 -21.45 1.07 -7.29
CA MET A 77 -21.55 2.30 -8.09
C MET A 77 -20.81 3.48 -7.47
N GLY A 78 -20.75 3.56 -6.14
CA GLY A 78 -19.94 4.54 -5.41
C GLY A 78 -18.45 4.20 -5.31
N ASN A 79 -18.05 3.00 -5.75
CA ASN A 79 -16.68 2.47 -5.69
C ASN A 79 -16.14 2.14 -7.10
N ILE A 80 -16.64 2.82 -8.14
CA ILE A 80 -16.04 2.73 -9.48
C ILE A 80 -14.70 3.45 -9.44
N THR A 81 -13.60 2.70 -9.52
CA THR A 81 -12.24 3.24 -9.43
C THR A 81 -11.41 3.01 -10.68
N GLU A 82 -11.76 1.99 -11.49
CA GLU A 82 -10.93 1.55 -12.61
C GLU A 82 -11.56 1.84 -13.98
N VAL A 83 -10.70 1.98 -14.99
CA VAL A 83 -11.13 2.24 -16.37
C VAL A 83 -11.98 1.08 -16.89
N GLY A 84 -13.18 1.38 -17.36
CA GLY A 84 -14.14 0.41 -17.91
C GLY A 84 -15.04 -0.27 -16.87
N GLU A 85 -14.78 -0.06 -15.57
CA GLU A 85 -15.61 -0.59 -14.48
C GLU A 85 -17.00 0.07 -14.47
N ASP A 86 -17.08 1.33 -14.89
CA ASP A 86 -18.32 2.08 -15.09
C ASP A 86 -19.27 1.36 -16.04
N LYS A 87 -18.79 0.99 -17.24
CA LYS A 87 -19.58 0.30 -18.26
C LYS A 87 -20.08 -1.06 -17.75
N ALA A 88 -19.21 -1.83 -17.11
CA ALA A 88 -19.59 -3.12 -16.53
C ALA A 88 -20.62 -2.97 -15.41
N THR A 89 -20.44 -1.97 -14.53
CA THR A 89 -21.36 -1.67 -13.42
C THR A 89 -22.73 -1.19 -13.91
N TYR A 90 -22.78 -0.36 -14.95
CA TYR A 90 -24.07 0.05 -15.52
C TYR A 90 -24.78 -1.08 -16.27
N THR A 91 -24.02 -1.97 -16.91
CA THR A 91 -24.59 -3.19 -17.54
C THR A 91 -25.20 -4.10 -16.47
N LEU A 92 -24.47 -4.34 -15.38
CA LEU A 92 -24.95 -5.05 -14.20
C LEU A 92 -26.24 -4.43 -13.64
N GLN A 93 -26.29 -3.11 -13.51
CA GLN A 93 -27.46 -2.40 -13.02
C GLN A 93 -28.69 -2.63 -13.91
N ASN A 94 -28.53 -2.54 -15.23
CA ASN A 94 -29.61 -2.74 -16.19
C ASN A 94 -30.11 -4.20 -16.22
N ASN A 95 -29.19 -5.15 -16.18
CA ASN A 95 -29.52 -6.58 -16.13
C ASN A 95 -30.24 -6.93 -14.83
N PHE A 96 -29.78 -6.39 -13.70
CA PHE A 96 -30.44 -6.56 -12.42
C PHE A 96 -31.85 -5.93 -12.38
N ALA A 97 -32.01 -4.72 -12.95
CA ALA A 97 -33.33 -4.09 -13.07
C ALA A 97 -34.32 -4.94 -13.90
N SER A 98 -33.81 -5.67 -14.90
CA SER A 98 -34.59 -6.62 -15.69
C SER A 98 -34.90 -7.89 -14.90
N LEU A 99 -33.92 -8.44 -14.16
CA LEU A 99 -34.11 -9.63 -13.32
C LEU A 99 -35.17 -9.41 -12.24
N LYS A 100 -35.31 -8.20 -11.68
CA LYS A 100 -36.37 -7.89 -10.71
C LYS A 100 -37.78 -8.18 -11.23
N LYS A 101 -38.01 -7.99 -12.54
CA LYS A 101 -39.29 -8.24 -13.20
C LYS A 101 -39.56 -9.75 -13.37
N ASN A 102 -38.52 -10.54 -13.58
CA ASN A 102 -38.58 -12.00 -13.68
C ASN A 102 -37.41 -12.67 -12.95
N TRP A 103 -37.57 -12.93 -11.64
CA TRP A 103 -36.48 -13.40 -10.78
C TRP A 103 -35.97 -14.81 -11.10
N ASN A 104 -36.76 -15.61 -11.83
CA ASN A 104 -36.41 -16.97 -12.20
C ASN A 104 -35.70 -17.06 -13.56
N ASP A 105 -35.37 -15.92 -14.16
CA ASP A 105 -34.65 -15.90 -15.44
C ASP A 105 -33.19 -16.27 -15.23
N GLU A 106 -32.87 -17.55 -15.43
CA GLU A 106 -31.50 -18.06 -15.30
C GLU A 106 -30.55 -17.49 -16.35
N THR A 107 -31.05 -17.01 -17.49
CA THR A 107 -30.23 -16.35 -18.51
C THR A 107 -29.77 -14.99 -17.98
N LEU A 108 -30.69 -14.19 -17.42
CA LEU A 108 -30.35 -12.91 -16.78
C LEU A 108 -29.44 -13.10 -15.57
N LYS A 109 -29.67 -14.12 -14.73
CA LYS A 109 -28.75 -14.43 -13.63
C LYS A 109 -27.35 -14.78 -14.13
N SER A 110 -27.24 -15.57 -15.19
CA SER A 110 -25.94 -15.90 -15.80
C SER A 110 -25.21 -14.66 -16.32
N GLN A 111 -25.93 -13.75 -16.98
CA GLN A 111 -25.38 -12.46 -17.43
C GLN A 111 -24.92 -11.58 -16.26
N ILE A 112 -25.73 -11.48 -15.20
CA ILE A 112 -25.36 -10.75 -13.98
C ILE A 112 -24.10 -11.32 -13.33
N ARG A 113 -23.97 -12.66 -13.25
CA ARG A 113 -22.74 -13.30 -12.76
C ARG A 113 -21.53 -12.91 -13.63
N HIS A 114 -21.70 -12.90 -14.94
CA HIS A 114 -20.64 -12.47 -15.86
C HIS A 114 -20.24 -11.00 -15.64
N ASP A 115 -21.21 -10.09 -15.52
CA ASP A 115 -20.95 -8.68 -15.28
C ASP A 115 -20.18 -8.46 -13.96
N ILE A 116 -20.56 -9.16 -12.89
CA ILE A 116 -19.85 -9.12 -11.60
C ILE A 116 -18.41 -9.61 -11.75
N PHE A 117 -18.18 -10.69 -12.51
CA PHE A 117 -16.83 -11.19 -12.74
C PHE A 117 -15.97 -10.25 -13.61
N GLU A 118 -16.56 -9.54 -14.57
CA GLU A 118 -15.84 -8.55 -15.36
C GLU A 118 -15.42 -7.35 -14.49
N ILE A 119 -16.28 -6.87 -13.58
CA ILE A 119 -15.94 -5.85 -12.58
C ILE A 119 -14.75 -6.33 -11.71
N LEU A 120 -14.83 -7.54 -11.17
CA LEU A 120 -13.76 -8.13 -10.35
C LEU A 120 -12.44 -8.24 -11.12
N LYS A 121 -12.50 -8.63 -12.40
CA LYS A 121 -11.33 -8.76 -13.27
C LYS A 121 -10.67 -7.41 -13.54
N LEU A 122 -11.45 -6.38 -13.91
CA LEU A 122 -10.94 -5.03 -14.12
C LEU A 122 -10.26 -4.50 -12.85
N ASN A 123 -10.89 -4.69 -11.70
CA ASN A 123 -10.35 -4.28 -10.41
C ASN A 123 -9.05 -5.04 -10.06
N THR A 124 -9.03 -6.37 -10.24
CA THR A 124 -7.85 -7.21 -9.98
C THR A 124 -6.67 -6.86 -10.88
N VAL A 125 -6.91 -6.57 -12.17
CA VAL A 125 -5.88 -6.13 -13.11
C VAL A 125 -5.27 -4.79 -12.65
N ALA A 126 -6.10 -3.84 -12.24
CA ALA A 126 -5.63 -2.57 -11.73
C ALA A 126 -4.86 -2.70 -10.40
N ILE A 127 -5.36 -3.53 -9.46
CA ILE A 127 -4.67 -3.86 -8.20
C ILE A 127 -3.29 -4.43 -8.48
N LYS A 128 -3.17 -5.37 -9.42
CA LYS A 128 -1.87 -5.96 -9.78
C LYS A 128 -0.90 -4.88 -10.27
N LYS A 129 -1.35 -4.00 -11.17
CA LYS A 129 -0.53 -2.88 -11.66
C LYS A 129 -0.11 -1.92 -10.54
N LYS A 130 -1.03 -1.55 -9.65
CA LYS A 130 -0.74 -0.66 -8.51
C LYS A 130 0.23 -1.32 -7.52
N SER A 131 0.07 -2.62 -7.26
CA SER A 131 0.97 -3.41 -6.42
C SER A 131 2.39 -3.47 -6.98
N ASP A 132 2.53 -3.68 -8.29
CA ASP A 132 3.84 -3.68 -8.97
C ASP A 132 4.53 -2.31 -8.86
N ILE A 133 3.78 -1.20 -8.95
CA ILE A 133 4.29 0.16 -8.74
C ILE A 133 4.78 0.33 -7.30
N VAL A 134 3.99 -0.05 -6.29
CA VAL A 134 4.38 0.03 -4.88
C VAL A 134 5.65 -0.79 -4.60
N LYS A 135 5.75 -1.99 -5.18
CA LYS A 135 6.94 -2.84 -5.09
C LYS A 135 8.18 -2.14 -5.66
N HIS A 136 8.08 -1.56 -6.85
CA HIS A 136 9.20 -0.83 -7.44
C HIS A 136 9.58 0.44 -6.66
N THR A 137 8.61 1.13 -6.06
CA THR A 137 8.88 2.25 -5.13
C THR A 137 9.66 1.77 -3.91
N ALA A 138 9.30 0.63 -3.33
CA ALA A 138 10.02 0.04 -2.20
C ALA A 138 11.45 -0.40 -2.56
N GLU A 139 11.63 -1.02 -3.74
CA GLU A 139 12.95 -1.40 -4.26
C GLU A 139 13.84 -0.15 -4.47
N THR A 140 13.28 0.91 -5.05
CA THR A 140 13.99 2.18 -5.26
C THR A 140 14.37 2.83 -3.93
N ALA A 141 13.46 2.84 -2.95
CA ALA A 141 13.74 3.35 -1.61
C ALA A 141 14.88 2.58 -0.93
N ASN A 142 14.84 1.24 -0.99
CA ASN A 142 15.89 0.38 -0.43
C ASN A 142 17.24 0.64 -1.08
N PHE A 143 17.29 0.82 -2.41
CA PHE A 143 18.51 1.14 -3.12
C PHE A 143 19.13 2.46 -2.65
N TRP A 144 18.33 3.53 -2.54
CA TRP A 144 18.83 4.82 -2.06
C TRP A 144 19.26 4.79 -0.59
N ILE A 145 18.50 4.10 0.27
CA ILE A 145 18.86 3.92 1.68
C ILE A 145 20.19 3.16 1.81
N ALA A 146 20.41 2.13 0.99
CA ALA A 146 21.66 1.37 0.98
C ALA A 146 22.86 2.26 0.56
N ILE A 147 22.70 3.06 -0.50
CA ILE A 147 23.73 4.01 -0.94
C ILE A 147 24.06 5.01 0.17
N LEU A 148 23.04 5.67 0.73
CA LEU A 148 23.21 6.65 1.81
C LEU A 148 23.83 6.02 3.06
N GLY A 149 23.42 4.79 3.40
CA GLY A 149 23.98 4.02 4.51
C GLY A 149 25.46 3.68 4.30
N ALA A 150 25.85 3.25 3.10
CA ALA A 150 27.24 2.95 2.76
C ALA A 150 28.13 4.20 2.86
N PHE A 151 27.68 5.34 2.31
CA PHE A 151 28.40 6.61 2.45
C PHE A 151 28.53 7.04 3.92
N SER A 152 27.46 6.91 4.70
CA SER A 152 27.47 7.21 6.14
C SER A 152 28.48 6.34 6.88
N PHE A 153 28.52 5.03 6.59
CA PHE A 153 29.46 4.09 7.17
C PHE A 153 30.91 4.44 6.84
N LEU A 154 31.23 4.77 5.58
CA LEU A 154 32.58 5.15 5.18
C LEU A 154 33.09 6.39 5.93
N ILE A 155 32.23 7.39 6.11
CA ILE A 155 32.58 8.61 6.87
C ILE A 155 32.81 8.29 8.35
N ALA A 156 31.91 7.49 8.95
CA ALA A 156 32.05 7.05 10.34
C ALA A 156 33.30 6.20 10.56
N PHE A 157 33.62 5.31 9.64
CA PHE A 157 34.81 4.47 9.67
C PHE A 157 36.09 5.30 9.56
N ASN A 158 36.15 6.27 8.64
CA ASN A 158 37.30 7.18 8.53
C ASN A 158 37.51 8.00 9.81
N LEU A 159 36.42 8.39 10.47
CA LEU A 159 36.48 9.06 11.77
C LEU A 159 37.06 8.17 12.87
N LEU A 160 36.62 6.91 12.95
CA LEU A 160 37.12 5.95 13.93
C LEU A 160 38.64 5.76 13.81
N LEU A 161 39.16 5.65 12.57
CA LEU A 161 40.60 5.52 12.31
C LEU A 161 41.40 6.77 12.65
N THR A 162 40.78 7.95 12.66
CA THR A 162 41.45 9.24 12.93
C THR A 162 41.30 9.73 14.37
N LEU A 163 40.69 8.94 15.26
CA LEU A 163 40.69 9.23 16.69
C LEU A 163 42.12 9.02 17.24
N PRO A 164 42.76 10.05 17.82
CA PRO A 164 44.06 9.85 18.45
C PRO A 164 43.91 8.88 19.62
N ASN A 165 44.74 7.83 19.64
CA ASN A 165 44.87 6.93 20.80
C ASN A 165 45.18 7.78 22.04
N SER A 166 44.16 8.10 22.85
CA SER A 166 44.36 8.67 24.16
C SER A 166 44.77 7.55 25.12
N SER A 167 45.94 6.95 24.88
CA SER A 167 46.59 6.06 25.83
C SER A 167 47.73 6.81 26.52
N SER A 168 47.51 7.10 27.81
CA SER A 168 48.49 7.16 28.90
C SER A 168 49.67 8.14 28.79
N ASN A 169 49.62 9.23 29.55
CA ASN A 169 50.58 9.44 30.64
C ASN A 169 50.19 10.61 31.56
N SER A 170 49.58 10.30 32.70
CA SER A 170 49.73 11.09 33.93
C SER A 170 50.12 10.17 35.09
N LYS A 171 51.15 9.33 34.87
CA LYS A 171 51.95 8.75 35.95
C LYS A 171 53.38 9.25 35.80
N LYS A 172 53.65 10.45 36.32
CA LYS A 172 54.97 10.95 36.81
C LYS A 172 54.88 12.46 37.06
N ALA A 173 54.26 12.82 38.17
CA ALA A 173 54.58 14.04 38.92
C ALA A 173 54.42 13.76 40.42
N TYR A 174 54.93 12.60 40.86
CA TYR A 174 55.36 12.34 42.23
C TYR A 174 56.84 11.97 42.14
N ARG A 175 57.71 12.99 42.17
CA ARG A 175 59.11 12.99 42.66
C ARG A 175 59.86 14.17 42.03
N LYS A 176 60.57 14.89 42.90
CA LYS A 176 61.36 16.13 42.71
C LYS A 176 60.46 17.37 42.84
N ASP A 177 60.45 18.10 43.95
CA ASP A 177 61.48 18.34 44.97
C ASP A 177 60.90 18.37 46.39
#